data_AF-A0A672GAJ1-F1
#
_entry.id   AF-A0A672GAJ1-F1
#
_cell.length_a   1.000
_cell.length_b   1.000
_cell.length_c   1.000
_cell.angle_alpha   90.00
_cell.angle_beta   90.00
_cell.angle_gamma   90.00
#
_symmetry.space_group_name_H-M   'P 1'
#
loop_
_entity.id
_entity.type
_entity.pdbx_description
1 polymer ?
#
loop_
_entity_poly.entity_id
_entity_poly.type
_entity_poly.pdbx_seq_one_letter_code
_entity_poly.pdbx_strand_id
1 'polypeptide(L)'
;SPRWLVFISVHLSFETSSSNTMEMFILDIIKEANKDRVKEASNPCDNFRCKRGKTCKLDEDNKPGCVCQQPSECPPSVNEFDHVCGTDNKTYDTSCELFATKCNLEGTKKGHRLHLDYTGSCKVIPSCEDSELVQFPLRMRDWLKNVLLQLYEHDVVTPGFLTPKQHFRVKKIFESERRLHAGDHSVELLAQDFEKNYNMYIYPVHWQFAQLDQHPSDRFLSHSELAPLRVPLVPMEHCTSRFFQECDADKDKQVSFKEWTSCFGIKNEDMDANLLF
;
A
#
# COMPACT_ATOMS: atom_id res chain seq x y z
N SER A 1 -0.37 8.82 -8.63
CA SER A 1 -1.42 8.71 -7.61
C SER A 1 -1.30 7.38 -6.91
N PRO A 2 -1.13 7.34 -5.58
CA PRO A 2 -0.86 6.10 -4.89
C PRO A 2 -2.16 5.28 -4.77
N ARG A 3 -2.10 4.01 -5.18
CA ARG A 3 -3.19 3.00 -5.20
C ARG A 3 -3.86 2.73 -3.83
N TRP A 4 -3.50 3.46 -2.79
CA TRP A 4 -4.15 3.44 -1.47
C TRP A 4 -5.59 3.93 -1.52
N LEU A 5 -5.93 4.79 -2.48
CA LEU A 5 -7.32 5.20 -2.72
C LEU A 5 -8.22 4.02 -3.10
N VAL A 6 -7.70 2.88 -3.57
CA VAL A 6 -8.54 1.71 -3.92
C VAL A 6 -9.18 1.08 -2.68
N PHE A 7 -8.50 1.07 -1.54
CA PHE A 7 -9.04 0.53 -0.29
C PHE A 7 -10.08 1.43 0.37
N ILE A 8 -10.10 2.73 0.04
CA ILE A 8 -11.05 3.72 0.60
C ILE A 8 -12.15 4.11 -0.42
N SER A 9 -11.87 4.06 -1.73
CA SER A 9 -12.82 4.44 -2.80
C SER A 9 -14.02 3.53 -2.91
N VAL A 10 -13.94 2.27 -2.46
CA VAL A 10 -15.08 1.34 -2.55
C VAL A 10 -16.18 1.67 -1.52
N HIS A 11 -15.93 2.56 -0.56
CA HIS A 11 -16.90 2.92 0.48
C HIS A 11 -17.43 4.37 0.44
N LEU A 12 -16.91 5.25 -0.43
CA LEU A 12 -17.28 6.67 -0.48
C LEU A 12 -17.48 7.12 -1.94
N SER A 13 -18.67 6.86 -2.49
CA SER A 13 -19.14 7.51 -3.72
C SER A 13 -20.67 7.53 -3.76
N PHE A 14 -21.25 8.40 -2.93
CA PHE A 14 -22.60 8.95 -3.09
C PHE A 14 -22.56 10.43 -2.66
N GLU A 15 -23.31 11.27 -3.37
CA GLU A 15 -23.48 12.74 -3.25
C GLU A 15 -22.36 13.61 -3.90
N THR A 16 -22.60 14.55 -4.81
CA THR A 16 -23.79 15.11 -5.48
C THR A 16 -23.33 15.85 -6.75
N SER A 17 -24.28 16.08 -7.65
CA SER A 17 -24.15 16.70 -8.97
C SER A 17 -24.27 18.23 -8.98
N SER A 18 -23.80 18.84 -10.09
CA SER A 18 -24.39 19.98 -10.83
C SER A 18 -23.70 21.36 -10.83
N SER A 19 -23.09 21.65 -11.99
CA SER A 19 -23.29 22.80 -12.92
C SER A 19 -22.87 24.25 -12.60
N ASN A 20 -22.05 24.75 -13.53
CA ASN A 20 -21.97 26.08 -14.18
C ASN A 20 -21.76 27.35 -13.35
N THR A 21 -20.71 28.11 -13.71
CA THR A 21 -20.86 29.41 -14.39
C THR A 21 -19.57 29.81 -15.09
N MET A 22 -19.74 30.14 -16.36
CA MET A 22 -18.78 30.73 -17.29
C MET A 22 -18.83 32.24 -17.08
N GLU A 23 -17.72 32.88 -16.72
CA GLU A 23 -17.35 34.27 -17.07
C GLU A 23 -16.11 34.72 -16.27
N MET A 24 -14.95 34.57 -16.90
CA MET A 24 -13.99 35.68 -16.87
C MET A 24 -13.26 35.69 -18.21
N PHE A 25 -13.84 36.52 -19.07
CA PHE A 25 -13.49 36.82 -20.44
C PHE A 25 -12.06 37.37 -20.60
N ILE A 26 -11.51 37.08 -21.77
CA ILE A 26 -10.82 38.04 -22.65
C ILE A 26 -9.70 38.83 -21.95
N LEU A 27 -8.55 38.19 -21.75
CA LEU A 27 -7.26 38.90 -21.71
C LEU A 27 -6.05 38.10 -22.24
N ASP A 28 -6.19 36.86 -22.73
CA ASP A 28 -5.02 36.06 -23.14
C ASP A 28 -4.80 35.90 -24.66
N ILE A 29 -5.72 36.38 -25.51
CA ILE A 29 -5.61 36.22 -26.98
C ILE A 29 -4.60 37.19 -27.63
N ILE A 30 -3.97 38.11 -26.90
CA ILE A 30 -2.99 39.07 -27.46
C ILE A 30 -1.51 38.70 -27.19
N LYS A 31 -1.20 37.54 -26.56
CA LYS A 31 0.20 37.11 -26.34
C LYS A 31 0.70 36.00 -27.28
N GLU A 32 0.15 35.90 -28.48
CA GLU A 32 0.60 34.96 -29.52
C GLU A 32 1.44 35.61 -30.64
N ALA A 33 2.41 36.45 -30.24
CA ALA A 33 3.43 36.97 -31.16
C ALA A 33 4.74 37.32 -30.44
N ASN A 34 5.38 36.34 -29.81
CA ASN A 34 6.85 36.26 -29.73
C ASN A 34 7.28 34.85 -29.29
N LYS A 35 7.36 33.96 -30.27
CA LYS A 35 7.96 32.62 -30.13
C LYS A 35 9.48 32.75 -30.18
N ASP A 36 10.06 33.35 -29.14
CA ASP A 36 11.47 33.17 -28.85
C ASP A 36 11.63 31.94 -27.97
N ARG A 37 12.40 30.97 -28.48
CA ARG A 37 12.76 29.74 -27.76
C ARG A 37 13.63 30.09 -26.55
N VAL A 38 13.01 30.36 -25.41
CA VAL A 38 13.64 30.07 -24.12
C VAL A 38 13.59 28.55 -24.00
N LYS A 39 14.72 27.87 -24.22
CA LYS A 39 14.91 26.54 -23.62
C LYS A 39 14.91 26.79 -22.12
N GLU A 40 13.74 26.70 -21.50
CA GLU A 40 13.63 26.65 -20.06
C GLU A 40 14.51 25.49 -19.60
N ALA A 41 15.57 25.81 -18.86
CA ALA A 41 16.46 24.79 -18.32
C ALA A 41 15.62 23.98 -17.33
N SER A 42 15.17 22.80 -17.74
CA SER A 42 14.44 21.87 -16.87
C SER A 42 15.25 21.67 -15.59
N ASN A 43 14.63 21.87 -14.42
CA ASN A 43 15.33 21.71 -13.17
C ASN A 43 15.79 20.24 -13.06
N PRO A 44 17.09 19.96 -12.83
CA PRO A 44 17.60 18.59 -12.74
C PRO A 44 16.88 17.74 -11.69
N CYS A 45 16.22 18.37 -10.70
CA CYS A 45 15.40 17.68 -9.70
C CYS A 45 14.00 17.27 -10.18
N ASP A 46 13.47 17.80 -11.28
CA ASP A 46 12.08 17.55 -11.72
C ASP A 46 11.80 16.06 -11.99
N ASN A 47 12.81 15.35 -12.51
CA ASN A 47 12.73 13.91 -12.80
C ASN A 47 13.58 13.05 -11.86
N PHE A 48 14.20 13.66 -10.83
CA PHE A 48 15.08 12.95 -9.89
C PHE A 48 14.28 12.52 -8.65
N ARG A 49 13.95 11.23 -8.55
CA ARG A 49 13.15 10.70 -7.44
C ARG A 49 14.01 10.22 -6.28
N CYS A 50 13.75 10.81 -5.11
CA CYS A 50 14.37 10.41 -3.85
C CYS A 50 13.53 9.36 -3.11
N LYS A 51 14.20 8.61 -2.21
CA LYS A 51 13.53 7.70 -1.27
C LYS A 51 12.63 8.48 -0.30
N ARG A 52 11.68 7.80 0.34
CA ARG A 52 10.77 8.43 1.33
C ARG A 52 11.55 9.17 2.42
N GLY A 53 11.11 10.38 2.75
CA GLY A 53 11.77 11.25 3.74
C GLY A 53 12.96 12.04 3.20
N LYS A 54 13.32 11.87 1.92
CA LYS A 54 14.37 12.65 1.23
C LYS A 54 13.75 13.54 0.15
N THR A 55 14.34 14.70 -0.04
CA THR A 55 14.01 15.66 -1.11
C THR A 55 15.22 15.91 -2.00
N CYS A 56 14.99 16.24 -3.27
CA CYS A 56 16.06 16.55 -4.20
C CYS A 56 16.53 18.00 -4.00
N LYS A 57 17.85 18.19 -3.85
CA LYS A 57 18.52 19.49 -3.88
C LYS A 57 19.71 19.43 -4.84
N LEU A 58 20.02 20.55 -5.48
CA LEU A 58 21.22 20.67 -6.32
C LEU A 58 22.44 20.93 -5.43
N ASP A 59 23.55 20.28 -5.73
CA ASP A 59 24.85 20.58 -5.12
C ASP A 59 25.54 21.80 -5.78
N GLU A 60 26.76 22.11 -5.34
CA GLU A 60 27.56 23.23 -5.88
C GLU A 60 27.88 23.09 -7.38
N ASP A 61 27.83 21.87 -7.93
CA ASP A 61 28.04 21.54 -9.34
C ASP A 61 26.73 21.54 -10.16
N ASN A 62 25.61 21.99 -9.59
CA ASN A 62 24.25 21.85 -10.16
C ASN A 62 23.82 20.39 -10.42
N LYS A 63 24.37 19.40 -9.71
CA LYS A 63 23.95 18.01 -9.81
C LYS A 63 22.88 17.70 -8.77
N PRO A 64 21.82 16.94 -9.12
CA PRO A 64 20.78 16.57 -8.19
C PRO A 64 21.26 15.53 -7.17
N GLY A 65 21.00 15.78 -5.89
CA GLY A 65 21.28 14.88 -4.78
C GLY A 65 20.10 14.78 -3.81
N CYS A 66 19.95 13.63 -3.16
CA CYS A 66 18.90 13.41 -2.17
C CYS A 66 19.38 13.73 -0.75
N VAL A 67 18.76 14.72 -0.13
CA VAL A 67 19.01 15.09 1.27
C VAL A 67 17.76 14.80 2.12
N CYS A 68 17.91 14.58 3.42
CA CYS A 68 16.76 14.44 4.29
C CYS A 68 15.91 15.71 4.29
N GLN A 69 14.60 15.54 4.09
CA GLN A 69 13.64 16.63 4.22
C GLN A 69 13.52 17.03 5.69
N GLN A 70 13.30 18.31 5.97
CA GLN A 70 13.00 18.74 7.33
C GLN A 70 11.52 18.50 7.63
N PRO A 71 11.15 17.97 8.82
CA PRO A 71 9.74 17.72 9.16
C PRO A 71 8.85 18.97 9.04
N SER A 72 9.39 20.16 9.29
CA SER A 72 8.69 21.44 9.15
C SER A 72 8.41 21.86 7.69
N GLU A 73 9.06 21.24 6.71
CA GLU A 73 8.83 21.48 5.28
C GLU A 73 7.75 20.52 4.71
N CYS A 74 7.19 19.64 5.54
CA CYS A 74 6.10 18.77 5.11
C CYS A 74 4.78 19.55 5.02
N PRO A 75 3.92 19.25 4.03
CA PRO A 75 2.58 19.79 4.00
C PRO A 75 1.82 19.45 5.30
N PRO A 76 1.01 20.38 5.85
CA PRO A 76 0.19 20.10 7.01
C PRO A 76 -0.90 19.07 6.66
N SER A 77 -1.37 18.34 7.67
CA SER A 77 -2.54 17.47 7.51
C SER A 77 -3.77 18.29 7.13
N VAL A 78 -4.52 17.82 6.13
CA VAL A 78 -5.79 18.43 5.71
C VAL A 78 -6.95 17.84 6.52
N ASN A 79 -6.84 16.58 6.94
CA ASN A 79 -7.82 15.89 7.76
C ASN A 79 -7.17 14.85 8.69
N GLU A 80 -7.96 14.27 9.59
CA GLU A 80 -7.48 13.27 10.56
C GLU A 80 -7.00 11.95 9.91
N PHE A 81 -7.41 11.66 8.66
CA PHE A 81 -6.98 10.47 7.93
C PHE A 81 -5.55 10.60 7.37
N ASP A 82 -4.98 11.81 7.33
CA ASP A 82 -3.60 12.04 6.91
C ASP A 82 -2.58 11.63 8.00
N HIS A 83 -3.04 11.56 9.25
CA HIS A 83 -2.22 11.16 10.40
C HIS A 83 -1.68 9.75 10.26
N VAL A 84 -0.56 9.49 10.92
CA VAL A 84 0.04 8.15 10.98
C VAL A 84 0.60 7.84 12.35
N CYS A 85 0.59 6.56 12.73
CA CYS A 85 1.23 6.10 13.95
C CYS A 85 2.60 5.48 13.64
N GLY A 86 3.62 5.92 14.38
CA GLY A 86 4.95 5.31 14.35
C GLY A 86 5.08 4.13 15.32
N THR A 87 6.07 3.26 15.08
CA THR A 87 6.42 2.16 15.98
C THR A 87 6.94 2.62 17.35
N ASP A 88 7.18 3.91 17.53
CA ASP A 88 7.45 4.56 18.82
C ASP A 88 6.17 5.01 19.55
N ASN A 89 4.99 4.57 19.07
CA ASN A 89 3.67 4.91 19.59
C ASN A 89 3.39 6.43 19.60
N LYS A 90 4.02 7.16 18.68
CA LYS A 90 3.81 8.58 18.46
C LYS A 90 2.96 8.79 17.20
N THR A 91 1.91 9.60 17.33
CA THR A 91 1.16 10.12 16.17
C THR A 91 1.97 11.23 15.50
N TYR A 92 2.12 11.13 14.18
CA TYR A 92 2.69 12.15 13.32
C TYR A 92 1.56 12.75 12.47
N ASP A 93 1.69 14.04 12.15
CA ASP A 93 0.65 14.79 11.44
C ASP A 93 0.43 14.21 10.04
N THR A 94 1.52 13.82 9.37
CA THR A 94 1.46 13.17 8.06
C THR A 94 2.51 12.08 7.92
N SER A 95 2.30 11.20 6.93
CA SER A 95 3.34 10.26 6.50
C SER A 95 4.66 10.97 6.15
N CYS A 96 4.60 12.17 5.55
CA CYS A 96 5.81 12.96 5.23
C CYS A 96 6.62 13.25 6.49
N GLU A 97 5.98 13.73 7.56
CA GLU A 97 6.65 14.09 8.82
C GLU A 97 7.35 12.89 9.45
N LEU A 98 6.69 11.72 9.47
CA LEU A 98 7.28 10.49 9.98
C LEU A 98 8.54 10.09 9.22
N PHE A 99 8.48 10.06 7.88
CA PHE A 99 9.62 9.64 7.07
C PHE A 99 10.75 10.68 7.06
N ALA A 100 10.43 11.98 7.08
CA ALA A 100 11.41 13.04 7.29
C ALA A 100 12.10 12.88 8.65
N THR A 101 11.33 12.64 9.73
CA THR A 101 11.88 12.39 11.07
C THR A 101 12.79 11.15 11.08
N LYS A 102 12.36 10.04 10.48
CA LYS A 102 13.17 8.83 10.35
C LYS A 102 14.48 9.09 9.60
N CYS A 103 14.43 9.87 8.51
CA CYS A 103 15.61 10.20 7.71
C CYS A 103 16.64 11.01 8.52
N ASN A 104 16.19 12.02 9.26
CA ASN A 104 17.09 12.83 10.11
C ASN A 104 17.68 12.03 11.30
N LEU A 105 17.17 10.81 11.55
CA LEU A 105 17.69 9.87 12.54
C LEU A 105 18.50 8.71 11.89
N GLU A 106 18.79 8.78 10.59
CA GLU A 106 19.57 7.76 9.86
C GLU A 106 20.94 7.54 10.55
N GLY A 107 21.35 6.28 10.71
CA GLY A 107 22.55 5.88 11.46
C GLY A 107 22.37 5.76 12.98
N THR A 108 21.21 6.13 13.54
CA THR A 108 20.92 5.97 14.97
C THR A 108 20.05 4.74 15.26
N LYS A 109 20.18 4.15 16.45
CA LYS A 109 19.29 3.05 16.90
C LYS A 109 17.80 3.45 16.88
N LYS A 110 17.49 4.72 17.15
CA LYS A 110 16.12 5.24 17.13
C LYS A 110 15.57 5.27 15.69
N GLY A 111 16.34 5.82 14.75
CA GLY A 111 15.97 5.84 13.33
C GLY A 111 15.82 4.45 12.73
N HIS A 112 16.68 3.50 13.11
CA HIS A 112 16.56 2.10 12.69
C HIS A 112 15.30 1.40 13.22
N ARG A 113 14.73 1.82 14.36
CA ARG A 113 13.52 1.23 14.94
C ARG A 113 12.24 1.96 14.58
N LEU A 114 12.33 3.21 14.13
CA LEU A 114 11.18 4.02 13.75
C LEU A 114 10.67 3.58 12.38
N HIS A 115 9.47 3.01 12.33
CA HIS A 115 8.77 2.63 11.11
C HIS A 115 7.34 3.16 11.16
N LEU A 116 6.70 3.24 9.99
CA LEU A 116 5.27 3.45 9.93
C LEU A 116 4.59 2.19 10.45
N ASP A 117 3.80 2.29 11.51
CA ASP A 117 3.08 1.13 12.05
C ASP A 117 1.74 0.96 11.32
N TYR A 118 0.92 2.01 11.31
CA TYR A 118 -0.37 2.07 10.60
C TYR A 118 -0.76 3.51 10.27
N THR A 119 -1.71 3.66 9.34
CA THR A 119 -2.34 4.94 8.99
C THR A 119 -3.43 5.30 10.02
N GLY A 120 -3.58 6.59 10.30
CA GLY A 120 -4.39 7.13 11.38
C GLY A 120 -3.58 7.41 12.64
N SER A 121 -4.21 8.12 13.59
CA SER A 121 -3.63 8.42 14.91
C SER A 121 -3.38 7.15 15.73
N CYS A 122 -2.40 7.19 16.62
CA CYS A 122 -2.10 6.05 17.49
C CYS A 122 -3.29 5.67 18.38
N LYS A 123 -3.58 4.37 18.43
CA LYS A 123 -4.61 3.72 19.23
C LYS A 123 -4.00 2.65 20.14
N VAL A 124 -4.76 2.25 21.15
CA VAL A 124 -4.42 1.05 21.95
C VAL A 124 -4.66 -0.18 21.08
N ILE A 125 -3.63 -1.00 20.92
CA ILE A 125 -3.71 -2.27 20.18
C ILE A 125 -3.79 -3.40 21.22
N PRO A 126 -4.84 -4.25 21.19
CA PRO A 126 -4.93 -5.40 22.09
C PRO A 126 -3.84 -6.43 21.80
N SER A 127 -3.51 -7.28 22.77
CA SER A 127 -2.66 -8.44 22.53
C SER A 127 -3.33 -9.41 21.57
N CYS A 128 -2.55 -10.00 20.66
CA CYS A 128 -3.01 -11.09 19.82
C CYS A 128 -2.84 -12.41 20.57
N GLU A 129 -3.95 -13.08 20.88
CA GLU A 129 -3.94 -14.36 21.58
C GLU A 129 -3.50 -15.52 20.66
N ASP A 130 -3.02 -16.62 21.24
CA ASP A 130 -2.54 -17.77 20.44
C ASP A 130 -3.66 -18.38 19.59
N SER A 131 -4.88 -18.43 20.13
CA SER A 131 -6.06 -18.93 19.42
C SER A 131 -6.47 -18.03 18.26
N GLU A 132 -6.17 -16.74 18.35
CA GLU A 132 -6.41 -15.75 17.31
C GLU A 132 -5.38 -15.87 16.20
N LEU A 133 -4.12 -15.99 16.59
CA LEU A 133 -2.99 -16.12 15.68
C LEU A 133 -3.09 -17.33 14.75
N VAL A 134 -3.58 -18.47 15.25
CA VAL A 134 -3.82 -19.68 14.43
C VAL A 134 -4.90 -19.45 13.37
N GLN A 135 -5.90 -18.60 13.65
CA GLN A 135 -6.99 -18.28 12.72
C GLN A 135 -6.60 -17.21 11.70
N PHE A 136 -5.69 -16.32 12.07
CA PHE A 136 -5.28 -15.16 11.29
C PHE A 136 -4.95 -15.48 9.82
N PRO A 137 -4.07 -16.45 9.48
CA PRO A 137 -3.73 -16.72 8.08
C PRO A 137 -4.92 -17.21 7.25
N LEU A 138 -5.90 -17.89 7.85
CA LEU A 138 -7.09 -18.38 7.16
C LEU A 138 -8.01 -17.21 6.79
N ARG A 139 -8.28 -16.34 7.77
CA ARG A 139 -9.13 -15.16 7.58
C ARG A 139 -8.50 -14.13 6.65
N MET A 140 -7.20 -13.87 6.84
CA MET A 140 -6.46 -12.96 5.97
C MET A 140 -6.45 -13.45 4.53
N ARG A 141 -6.19 -14.75 4.28
CA ARG A 141 -6.18 -15.29 2.92
C ARG A 141 -7.54 -15.20 2.22
N ASP A 142 -8.63 -15.47 2.92
CA ASP A 142 -9.99 -15.25 2.37
C ASP A 142 -10.26 -13.77 2.11
N TRP A 143 -9.86 -12.90 3.04
CA TRP A 143 -9.96 -11.46 2.87
C TRP A 143 -9.19 -10.95 1.64
N LEU A 144 -7.94 -11.40 1.41
CA LEU A 144 -7.16 -11.04 0.22
C LEU A 144 -7.86 -11.44 -1.08
N LYS A 145 -8.43 -12.65 -1.13
CA LYS A 145 -9.24 -13.10 -2.26
C LYS A 145 -10.43 -12.16 -2.49
N ASN A 146 -11.19 -11.85 -1.45
CA ASN A 146 -12.40 -11.03 -1.56
C ASN A 146 -12.09 -9.56 -1.91
N VAL A 147 -11.03 -8.98 -1.36
CA VAL A 147 -10.53 -7.64 -1.75
C VAL A 147 -10.23 -7.58 -3.24
N LEU A 148 -9.51 -8.58 -3.77
CA LEU A 148 -9.17 -8.63 -5.19
C LEU A 148 -10.42 -8.81 -6.09
N LEU A 149 -11.41 -9.58 -5.63
CA LEU A 149 -12.67 -9.75 -6.36
C LEU A 149 -13.52 -8.48 -6.36
N GLN A 150 -13.61 -7.77 -5.24
CA GLN A 150 -14.27 -6.47 -5.16
C GLN A 150 -13.59 -5.44 -6.07
N LEU A 151 -12.25 -5.45 -6.11
CA LEU A 151 -11.50 -4.61 -7.04
C LEU A 151 -11.83 -4.91 -8.51
N TYR A 152 -12.00 -6.19 -8.84
CA TYR A 152 -12.42 -6.61 -10.18
C TYR A 152 -13.83 -6.15 -10.51
N GLU A 153 -14.80 -6.32 -9.60
CA GLU A 153 -16.16 -5.80 -9.80
C GLU A 153 -16.17 -4.30 -10.06
N HIS A 154 -15.35 -3.54 -9.33
CA HIS A 154 -15.19 -2.11 -9.55
C HIS A 154 -14.51 -1.79 -10.89
N ASP A 155 -13.46 -2.53 -11.27
CA ASP A 155 -12.75 -2.36 -12.55
C ASP A 155 -13.64 -2.64 -13.78
N VAL A 156 -14.62 -3.53 -13.65
CA VAL A 156 -15.63 -3.77 -14.70
C VAL A 156 -16.49 -2.52 -14.95
N VAL A 157 -16.82 -1.76 -13.91
CA VAL A 157 -17.63 -0.53 -14.03
C VAL A 157 -16.77 0.67 -14.39
N THR A 158 -15.62 0.80 -13.73
CA THR A 158 -14.66 1.91 -13.90
C THR A 158 -13.29 1.32 -14.21
N PRO A 159 -12.94 1.12 -15.49
CA PRO A 159 -11.68 0.49 -15.87
C PRO A 159 -10.45 1.32 -15.46
N GLY A 160 -9.36 0.64 -15.09
CA GLY A 160 -8.05 1.27 -14.86
C GLY A 160 -7.34 0.84 -13.57
N PHE A 161 -7.96 -0.02 -12.77
CA PHE A 161 -7.40 -0.55 -11.54
C PHE A 161 -6.56 -1.80 -11.78
N LEU A 162 -7.02 -2.68 -12.69
CA LEU A 162 -6.34 -3.92 -13.05
C LEU A 162 -5.74 -3.82 -14.46
N THR A 163 -4.55 -4.40 -14.65
CA THR A 163 -4.03 -4.57 -16.03
C THR A 163 -4.84 -5.65 -16.76
N PRO A 164 -4.84 -5.70 -18.11
CA PRO A 164 -5.58 -6.72 -18.85
C PRO A 164 -5.24 -8.17 -18.43
N LYS A 165 -3.97 -8.43 -18.10
CA LYS A 165 -3.53 -9.74 -17.58
C LYS A 165 -4.10 -10.04 -16.20
N GLN A 166 -4.07 -9.04 -15.30
CA GLN A 166 -4.62 -9.18 -13.96
C GLN A 166 -6.14 -9.39 -14.02
N HIS A 167 -6.84 -8.56 -14.80
CA HIS A 167 -8.28 -8.67 -15.03
C HIS A 167 -8.67 -10.07 -15.52
N PHE A 168 -7.97 -10.62 -16.53
CA PHE A 168 -8.24 -11.98 -17.01
C PHE A 168 -8.05 -13.07 -15.95
N ARG A 169 -7.03 -12.95 -15.09
CA ARG A 169 -6.80 -13.90 -13.99
C ARG A 169 -7.92 -13.82 -12.95
N VAL A 170 -8.28 -12.61 -12.52
CA VAL A 170 -9.33 -12.42 -11.50
C VAL A 170 -10.70 -12.83 -12.04
N LYS A 171 -10.99 -12.55 -13.31
CA LYS A 171 -12.23 -13.01 -13.99
C LYS A 171 -12.46 -14.51 -13.83
N LYS A 172 -11.42 -15.33 -14.02
CA LYS A 172 -11.51 -16.80 -13.85
C LYS A 172 -11.88 -17.22 -12.43
N ILE A 173 -11.39 -16.48 -11.43
CA ILE A 173 -11.74 -16.73 -10.02
C ILE A 173 -13.19 -16.28 -9.79
N PHE A 174 -13.54 -15.07 -10.26
CA PHE A 174 -14.85 -14.45 -10.08
C PHE A 174 -16.01 -15.31 -10.64
N GLU A 175 -15.84 -15.82 -11.87
CA GLU A 175 -16.84 -16.62 -12.60
C GLU A 175 -16.91 -18.10 -12.15
N SER A 176 -16.04 -18.54 -11.23
CA SER A 176 -16.07 -19.93 -10.79
C SER A 176 -17.24 -20.23 -9.87
N GLU A 177 -18.07 -21.21 -10.22
CA GLU A 177 -19.19 -21.69 -9.37
C GLU A 177 -18.73 -22.33 -8.05
N ARG A 178 -17.47 -22.75 -7.96
CA ARG A 178 -16.91 -23.37 -6.75
C ARG A 178 -16.38 -22.35 -5.73
N ARG A 179 -16.39 -21.07 -6.10
CA ARG A 179 -15.86 -20.00 -5.26
C ARG A 179 -16.72 -19.82 -4.02
N LEU A 180 -16.08 -19.81 -2.85
CA LEU A 180 -16.71 -19.32 -1.63
C LEU A 180 -16.92 -17.81 -1.71
N HIS A 181 -18.18 -17.38 -1.69
CA HIS A 181 -18.58 -15.96 -1.65
C HIS A 181 -18.20 -15.31 -0.32
N ALA A 182 -18.01 -13.99 -0.33
CA ALA A 182 -17.71 -13.23 0.88
C ALA A 182 -18.82 -13.39 1.93
N GLY A 183 -18.42 -13.52 3.20
CA GLY A 183 -19.32 -13.70 4.33
C GLY A 183 -18.55 -13.99 5.62
N ASP A 184 -19.27 -14.04 6.74
CA ASP A 184 -18.70 -14.47 8.01
C ASP A 184 -18.70 -16.00 8.07
N HIS A 185 -17.53 -16.58 7.79
CA HIS A 185 -17.34 -18.03 7.67
C HIS A 185 -16.62 -18.59 8.89
N SER A 186 -16.97 -19.82 9.26
CA SER A 186 -16.25 -20.55 10.29
C SER A 186 -14.83 -20.89 9.83
N VAL A 187 -13.91 -21.04 10.78
CA VAL A 187 -12.51 -21.34 10.51
C VAL A 187 -12.37 -22.69 9.78
N GLU A 188 -13.21 -23.67 10.13
CA GLU A 188 -13.26 -24.99 9.51
C GLU A 188 -13.69 -24.91 8.04
N LEU A 189 -14.68 -24.06 7.73
CA LEU A 189 -15.11 -23.84 6.35
C LEU A 189 -14.00 -23.18 5.52
N LEU A 190 -13.32 -22.16 6.07
CA LEU A 190 -12.19 -21.50 5.41
C LEU A 190 -11.03 -22.46 5.15
N ALA A 191 -10.74 -23.36 6.09
CA ALA A 191 -9.73 -24.41 5.92
C ALA A 191 -10.11 -25.37 4.79
N GLN A 192 -11.34 -25.90 4.80
CA GLN A 192 -11.84 -26.82 3.78
C GLN A 192 -11.89 -26.19 2.38
N ASP A 193 -12.29 -24.92 2.30
CA ASP A 193 -12.32 -24.19 1.03
C ASP A 193 -10.91 -23.98 0.48
N PHE A 194 -9.94 -23.64 1.32
CA PHE A 194 -8.55 -23.54 0.88
C PHE A 194 -8.01 -24.86 0.34
N GLU A 195 -8.31 -25.99 0.98
CA GLU A 195 -7.88 -27.31 0.50
C GLU A 195 -8.53 -27.67 -0.84
N LYS A 196 -9.84 -27.45 -0.99
CA LYS A 196 -10.61 -27.85 -2.18
C LYS A 196 -10.42 -26.90 -3.37
N ASN A 197 -10.22 -25.62 -3.09
CA ASN A 197 -10.16 -24.54 -4.08
C ASN A 197 -8.80 -23.80 -4.04
N TYR A 198 -7.74 -24.48 -3.59
CA TYR A 198 -6.37 -23.97 -3.43
C TYR A 198 -5.90 -23.01 -4.54
N ASN A 199 -6.12 -23.37 -5.81
CA ASN A 199 -5.68 -22.59 -6.97
C ASN A 199 -6.28 -21.17 -7.02
N MET A 200 -7.45 -20.94 -6.41
CA MET A 200 -8.08 -19.62 -6.34
C MET A 200 -7.35 -18.66 -5.39
N TYR A 201 -6.50 -19.18 -4.51
CA TYR A 201 -5.81 -18.42 -3.48
C TYR A 201 -4.37 -18.05 -3.85
N ILE A 202 -3.75 -18.77 -4.79
CA ILE A 202 -2.38 -18.49 -5.25
C ILE A 202 -2.26 -17.04 -5.71
N TYR A 203 -3.09 -16.64 -6.67
CA TYR A 203 -2.97 -15.32 -7.29
C TYR A 203 -3.30 -14.15 -6.33
N PRO A 204 -4.37 -14.18 -5.51
CA PRO A 204 -4.61 -13.15 -4.50
C PRO A 204 -3.43 -12.93 -3.54
N VAL A 205 -2.81 -14.02 -3.06
CA VAL A 205 -1.65 -13.94 -2.16
C VAL A 205 -0.46 -13.27 -2.85
N HIS A 206 -0.17 -13.64 -4.11
CA HIS A 206 0.91 -13.02 -4.90
C HIS A 206 0.62 -11.55 -5.21
N TRP A 207 -0.61 -11.26 -5.64
CA TRP A 207 -1.04 -9.92 -6.03
C TRP A 207 -0.93 -8.94 -4.87
N GLN A 208 -1.33 -9.37 -3.67
CA GLN A 208 -1.24 -8.53 -2.48
C GLN A 208 0.22 -8.19 -2.15
N PHE A 209 1.12 -9.18 -2.19
CA PHE A 209 2.55 -8.92 -1.97
C PHE A 209 3.07 -7.81 -2.89
N ALA A 210 2.75 -7.89 -4.19
CA ALA A 210 3.14 -6.87 -5.17
C ALA A 210 2.51 -5.49 -4.93
N GLN A 211 1.33 -5.42 -4.30
CA GLN A 211 0.75 -4.13 -3.92
C GLN A 211 1.48 -3.48 -2.74
N LEU A 212 2.05 -4.29 -1.84
CA LEU A 212 2.76 -3.84 -0.65
C LEU A 212 4.21 -3.46 -0.94
N ASP A 213 4.91 -4.26 -1.76
CA ASP A 213 6.31 -4.11 -2.17
C ASP A 213 6.49 -2.91 -3.12
N GLN A 214 6.70 -1.72 -2.55
CA GLN A 214 6.67 -0.46 -3.31
C GLN A 214 7.73 0.55 -2.84
N HIS A 215 8.31 0.40 -1.65
CA HIS A 215 9.13 1.42 -1.01
C HIS A 215 10.44 0.89 -0.40
N PRO A 216 11.36 0.38 -1.23
CA PRO A 216 11.27 0.22 -2.70
C PRO A 216 10.65 -1.14 -3.08
N SER A 217 10.37 -1.36 -4.36
CA SER A 217 10.07 -2.72 -4.82
C SER A 217 11.38 -3.51 -4.88
N ASP A 218 11.63 -4.31 -3.85
CA ASP A 218 12.85 -5.12 -3.69
C ASP A 218 12.56 -6.59 -3.34
N ARG A 219 11.28 -6.97 -3.34
CA ARG A 219 10.77 -8.31 -2.98
C ARG A 219 10.91 -8.65 -1.50
N PHE A 220 10.99 -7.64 -0.66
CA PHE A 220 10.89 -7.74 0.79
C PHE A 220 9.83 -6.76 1.28
N LEU A 221 9.04 -7.18 2.27
CA LEU A 221 8.11 -6.28 2.93
C LEU A 221 8.72 -5.80 4.23
N SER A 222 9.02 -4.50 4.30
CA SER A 222 9.39 -3.85 5.54
C SER A 222 8.19 -3.70 6.48
N HIS A 223 8.45 -3.42 7.77
CA HIS A 223 7.39 -3.11 8.75
C HIS A 223 6.45 -1.99 8.26
N SER A 224 7.02 -0.99 7.59
CA SER A 224 6.30 0.15 7.01
C SER A 224 5.42 -0.22 5.82
N GLU A 225 5.80 -1.23 5.03
CA GLU A 225 5.02 -1.69 3.89
C GLU A 225 3.87 -2.61 4.29
N LEU A 226 3.98 -3.26 5.45
CA LEU A 226 2.90 -4.03 6.08
C LEU A 226 1.86 -3.15 6.80
N ALA A 227 2.08 -1.83 6.90
CA ALA A 227 1.16 -0.89 7.54
C ALA A 227 -0.31 -0.93 7.05
N PRO A 228 -0.62 -1.11 5.74
CA PRO A 228 -2.02 -1.24 5.31
C PRO A 228 -2.72 -2.49 5.84
N LEU A 229 -1.98 -3.49 6.33
CA LEU A 229 -2.56 -4.69 6.94
C LEU A 229 -2.84 -4.51 8.45
N ARG A 230 -2.61 -3.31 9.01
CA ARG A 230 -2.85 -2.98 10.42
C ARG A 230 -4.01 -2.00 10.62
N VAL A 231 -4.81 -1.79 9.58
CA VAL A 231 -5.97 -0.88 9.62
C VAL A 231 -7.23 -1.63 10.07
N PRO A 232 -8.22 -0.95 10.70
CA PRO A 232 -9.40 -1.60 11.29
C PRO A 232 -10.27 -2.46 10.34
N LEU A 233 -10.17 -2.26 9.03
CA LEU A 233 -10.92 -3.04 8.03
C LEU A 233 -10.33 -4.43 7.79
N VAL A 234 -9.11 -4.68 8.25
CA VAL A 234 -8.41 -5.96 8.10
C VAL A 234 -8.87 -6.89 9.22
N PRO A 235 -9.22 -8.15 8.93
CA PRO A 235 -9.63 -9.08 9.96
C PRO A 235 -8.49 -9.32 10.96
N MET A 236 -8.76 -9.09 12.24
CA MET A 236 -7.83 -9.36 13.35
C MET A 236 -6.50 -8.61 13.17
N GLU A 237 -6.57 -7.33 12.80
CA GLU A 237 -5.41 -6.52 12.42
C GLU A 237 -4.38 -6.38 13.54
N HIS A 238 -4.78 -6.55 14.79
CA HIS A 238 -3.89 -6.57 15.96
C HIS A 238 -2.92 -7.76 15.94
N CYS A 239 -3.26 -8.84 15.22
CA CYS A 239 -2.38 -10.00 15.05
C CYS A 239 -1.34 -9.82 13.94
N THR A 240 -1.50 -8.85 13.04
CA THR A 240 -0.63 -8.66 11.87
C THR A 240 0.86 -8.60 12.23
N SER A 241 1.23 -7.78 13.23
CA SER A 241 2.64 -7.65 13.65
C SER A 241 3.20 -8.94 14.21
N ARG A 242 2.42 -9.65 15.04
CA ARG A 242 2.85 -10.92 15.65
C ARG A 242 2.98 -12.02 14.59
N PHE A 243 2.01 -12.12 13.69
CA PHE A 243 2.01 -13.09 12.61
C PHE A 243 3.24 -12.94 11.70
N PHE A 244 3.52 -11.73 11.21
CA PHE A 244 4.65 -11.53 10.32
C PHE A 244 6.02 -11.65 11.01
N GLN A 245 6.08 -11.49 12.33
CA GLN A 245 7.29 -11.84 13.11
C GLN A 245 7.53 -13.35 13.17
N GLU A 246 6.47 -14.18 13.14
CA GLU A 246 6.60 -15.64 13.04
C GLU A 246 6.89 -16.12 11.61
N CYS A 247 6.49 -15.31 10.62
CA CYS A 247 6.81 -15.54 9.21
C CYS A 247 8.27 -15.24 8.85
N ASP A 248 8.88 -14.29 9.54
CA ASP A 248 10.29 -13.90 9.39
C ASP A 248 11.21 -15.00 9.96
N ALA A 249 11.52 -15.99 9.12
CA ALA A 249 12.19 -17.21 9.50
C ALA A 249 13.71 -17.00 9.66
N ASP A 250 14.30 -16.13 8.83
CA ASP A 250 15.72 -15.77 8.92
C ASP A 250 16.01 -14.60 9.88
N LYS A 251 14.97 -13.97 10.41
CA LYS A 251 14.99 -12.92 11.45
C LYS A 251 15.68 -11.64 10.97
N ASP A 252 15.58 -11.34 9.67
CA ASP A 252 16.12 -10.12 9.08
C ASP A 252 15.22 -8.89 9.29
N LYS A 253 14.03 -9.08 9.92
CA LYS A 253 12.97 -8.09 10.19
C LYS A 253 12.23 -7.61 8.95
N GLN A 254 12.32 -8.37 7.88
CA GLN A 254 11.58 -8.18 6.66
C GLN A 254 10.83 -9.48 6.37
N VAL A 255 9.82 -9.39 5.49
CA VAL A 255 9.14 -10.58 5.01
C VAL A 255 9.45 -10.73 3.54
N SER A 256 10.32 -11.68 3.21
CA SER A 256 10.61 -12.01 1.82
C SER A 256 9.36 -12.57 1.13
N PHE A 257 9.34 -12.50 -0.21
CA PHE A 257 8.26 -13.12 -0.98
C PHE A 257 8.03 -14.59 -0.65
N LYS A 258 9.10 -15.34 -0.35
CA LYS A 258 9.02 -16.76 0.03
C LYS A 258 8.40 -16.97 1.41
N GLU A 259 8.75 -16.15 2.38
CA GLU A 259 8.18 -16.22 3.73
C GLU A 259 6.70 -15.86 3.70
N TRP A 260 6.35 -14.79 2.97
CA TRP A 260 4.96 -14.39 2.73
C TRP A 260 4.11 -15.54 2.18
N THR A 261 4.53 -16.14 1.07
CA THR A 261 3.76 -17.23 0.43
C THR A 261 3.67 -18.47 1.33
N SER A 262 4.77 -18.82 1.99
CA SER A 262 4.82 -19.96 2.93
C SER A 262 3.86 -19.75 4.11
N CYS A 263 3.81 -18.54 4.67
CA CYS A 263 2.92 -18.19 5.78
C CYS A 263 1.43 -18.26 5.42
N PHE A 264 1.08 -18.04 4.15
CA PHE A 264 -0.29 -18.22 3.67
C PHE A 264 -0.59 -19.62 3.13
N GLY A 265 0.37 -20.56 3.24
CA GLY A 265 0.21 -21.95 2.85
C GLY A 265 0.34 -22.22 1.36
N ILE A 266 0.91 -21.28 0.59
CA ILE A 266 1.19 -21.48 -0.83
C ILE A 266 2.43 -22.35 -0.97
N LYS A 267 2.32 -23.42 -1.76
CA LYS A 267 3.42 -24.37 -2.00
C LYS A 267 4.55 -23.71 -2.78
N ASN A 268 5.78 -24.15 -2.52
CA ASN A 268 6.98 -23.63 -3.19
C ASN A 268 6.93 -23.74 -4.72
N GLU A 269 6.29 -24.78 -5.27
CA GLU A 269 6.14 -24.99 -6.72
C GLU A 269 5.17 -24.01 -7.39
N ASP A 270 4.24 -23.43 -6.61
CA ASP A 270 3.25 -22.47 -7.07
C ASP A 270 3.67 -21.01 -6.82
N MET A 271 4.87 -20.80 -6.26
CA MET A 271 5.47 -19.48 -6.08
C MET A 271 6.03 -18.97 -7.41
N ASP A 272 5.29 -18.09 -8.08
CA ASP A 272 5.69 -17.52 -9.37
C ASP A 272 5.95 -16.02 -9.25
N ALA A 273 7.24 -15.65 -9.21
CA ALA A 273 7.66 -14.25 -9.16
C ALA A 273 7.22 -13.45 -10.41
N ASN A 274 6.85 -14.11 -11.52
CA ASN A 274 6.29 -13.42 -12.69
C ASN A 274 4.86 -12.92 -12.45
N LEU A 275 4.20 -13.33 -11.35
CA LEU A 275 2.89 -12.82 -10.95
C LEU A 275 2.97 -11.48 -10.19
N LEU A 276 4.18 -11.03 -9.85
CA LEU A 276 4.40 -9.77 -9.13
C LEU A 276 4.35 -8.52 -10.03
N PHE A 277 4.32 -8.70 -11.36
CA PHE A 277 4.41 -7.62 -12.36
C PHE A 277 3.24 -7.62 -13.35
#